data_AF-A0A0G4NI65-F1
#
_entry.id   AF-A0A0G4NI65-F1
#
_cell.length_a   1.000
_cell.length_b   1.000
_cell.length_c   1.000
_cell.angle_alpha   90.00
_cell.angle_beta   90.00
_cell.angle_gamma   90.00
#
_symmetry.space_group_name_H-M   'P 1'
#
loop_
_entity.id
_entity.type
_entity.pdbx_description
1 polymer ?
#
loop_
_entity_poly.entity_id
_entity_poly.type
_entity_poly.pdbx_seq_one_letter_code
_entity_poly.pdbx_strand_id
1 'polypeptide(L)'
;LRNSLPDAIRIQRIEERLSALGNVIVTNDHIALVHPDIERETEEIIADVLGVEVFRQTIADNVLVGSYMSLSNQGGLVHPKTSIQDQDELSSLLQVPLVAGSVNRGSNVVGAGMVVNDWMAVTGLDTTATELSVIES
;
A
#
# COMPACT_ATOMS: atom_id res chain seq x y z
N LEU A 1 -11.96 3.90 -18.70
CA LEU A 1 -10.74 4.39 -18.01
C LEU A 1 -10.19 5.63 -18.70
N ARG A 2 -9.60 5.54 -19.90
CA ARG A 2 -9.03 6.71 -20.61
C ARG A 2 -10.01 7.89 -20.79
N ASN A 3 -11.28 7.62 -21.08
CA ASN A 3 -12.29 8.68 -21.26
C ASN A 3 -12.87 9.23 -19.95
N SER A 4 -12.53 8.65 -18.80
CA SER A 4 -13.13 8.96 -17.50
C SER A 4 -12.14 9.57 -16.52
N LEU A 5 -10.84 9.52 -16.85
CA LEU A 5 -9.75 10.04 -16.04
C LEU A 5 -9.26 11.38 -16.62
N PRO A 6 -8.74 12.29 -15.79
CA PRO A 6 -8.11 13.52 -16.26
C PRO A 6 -6.91 13.22 -17.19
N ASP A 7 -6.64 14.12 -18.14
CA ASP A 7 -5.53 13.96 -19.11
C ASP A 7 -4.14 13.89 -18.46
N ALA A 8 -4.02 14.36 -17.22
CA ALA A 8 -2.79 14.27 -16.43
C ALA A 8 -2.44 12.83 -16.02
N ILE A 9 -3.42 11.92 -15.96
CA ILE A 9 -3.21 10.54 -15.50
C ILE A 9 -2.67 9.68 -16.64
N ARG A 10 -1.43 9.21 -16.49
CA ARG A 10 -0.81 8.26 -17.41
C ARG A 10 -1.37 6.86 -17.19
N ILE A 11 -1.81 6.20 -18.27
CA ILE A 11 -2.37 4.84 -18.22
C ILE A 11 -1.52 3.92 -19.08
N GLN A 12 -0.74 3.07 -18.40
CA GLN A 12 0.16 2.10 -19.01
C GLN A 12 -0.31 0.67 -18.72
N ARG A 13 -0.18 -0.21 -19.72
CA ARG A 13 -0.37 -1.65 -19.52
C ARG A 13 0.97 -2.27 -19.15
N ILE A 14 0.97 -3.07 -18.09
CA ILE A 14 2.11 -3.84 -17.61
C ILE A 14 1.79 -5.33 -17.85
N GLU A 15 2.76 -6.08 -18.37
CA GLU A 15 2.65 -7.53 -18.50
C GLU A 15 3.44 -8.20 -17.36
N GLU A 16 2.75 -8.46 -16.26
CA GLU A 16 3.34 -9.10 -15.08
C GLU A 16 2.69 -10.47 -14.84
N ARG A 17 3.48 -11.49 -14.48
CA ARG A 17 3.03 -12.88 -14.35
C ARG A 17 3.02 -13.40 -12.92
N LEU A 18 3.62 -12.66 -11.97
CA LEU A 18 3.70 -13.06 -10.56
C LEU A 18 2.34 -13.08 -9.85
N SER A 19 1.59 -11.97 -9.91
CA SER A 19 0.29 -11.82 -9.24
C SER A 19 -0.47 -10.62 -9.80
N ALA A 20 -1.62 -10.31 -9.22
CA ALA A 20 -2.34 -9.07 -9.51
C ALA A 20 -1.53 -7.85 -9.03
N LEU A 21 -1.47 -6.79 -9.87
CA LEU A 21 -0.72 -5.57 -9.59
C LEU A 21 -1.05 -4.96 -8.22
N GLY A 22 -2.32 -4.95 -7.82
CA GLY A 22 -2.76 -4.41 -6.52
C GLY A 22 -2.33 -5.22 -5.29
N ASN A 23 -1.89 -6.48 -5.46
CA ASN A 23 -1.34 -7.26 -4.34
C ASN A 23 0.16 -7.04 -4.18
N VAL A 24 0.85 -6.73 -5.28
CA VAL A 24 2.32 -6.64 -5.33
C VAL A 24 2.83 -5.21 -5.27
N ILE A 25 1.96 -4.22 -5.39
CA ILE A 25 2.31 -2.79 -5.35
C ILE A 25 1.45 -2.10 -4.29
N VAL A 26 2.11 -1.34 -3.41
CA VAL A 26 1.49 -0.30 -2.59
C VAL A 26 2.24 1.00 -2.85
N THR A 27 1.54 2.11 -3.03
CA THR A 27 2.15 3.37 -3.46
C THR A 27 1.44 4.56 -2.83
N ASN A 28 2.20 5.62 -2.61
CA ASN A 28 1.70 6.97 -2.43
C ASN A 28 2.24 7.87 -3.56
N ASP A 29 2.19 9.19 -3.41
CA ASP A 29 2.63 10.14 -4.46
C ASP A 29 4.16 10.32 -4.51
N HIS A 30 4.91 9.69 -3.60
CA HIS A 30 6.36 9.86 -3.46
C HIS A 30 7.13 8.55 -3.61
N ILE A 31 6.60 7.46 -3.07
CA ILE A 31 7.25 6.17 -2.91
C ILE A 31 6.27 5.03 -3.23
N ALA A 32 6.78 3.98 -3.86
CA ALA A 32 6.11 2.70 -4.02
C ALA A 32 6.91 1.57 -3.37
N LEU A 33 6.23 0.70 -2.64
CA LEU A 33 6.77 -0.59 -2.23
C LEU A 33 6.26 -1.67 -3.17
N VAL A 34 7.18 -2.54 -3.61
CA VAL A 34 6.88 -3.63 -4.53
C VAL A 34 7.37 -4.97 -4.01
N HIS A 35 6.79 -6.04 -4.56
CA HIS A 35 7.22 -7.41 -4.32
C HIS A 35 8.72 -7.61 -4.63
N PRO A 36 9.51 -8.28 -3.76
CA PRO A 36 10.96 -8.43 -3.94
C PRO A 36 11.38 -9.09 -5.26
N ASP A 37 10.63 -10.10 -5.71
CA ASP A 37 10.92 -10.85 -6.93
C ASP A 37 10.38 -10.21 -8.22
N ILE A 38 9.90 -8.95 -8.18
CA ILE A 38 9.38 -8.28 -9.37
C ILE A 38 10.46 -8.13 -10.45
N GLU A 39 10.08 -8.32 -11.71
CA GLU A 39 10.98 -8.14 -12.85
C GLU A 39 11.47 -6.67 -12.89
N ARG A 40 12.76 -6.48 -13.19
CA ARG A 40 13.35 -5.14 -13.19
C ARG A 40 12.71 -4.23 -14.25
N GLU A 41 12.30 -4.80 -15.38
CA GLU A 41 11.55 -4.07 -16.41
C GLU A 41 10.22 -3.55 -15.85
N THR A 42 9.47 -4.37 -15.12
CA THR A 42 8.22 -3.95 -14.47
C THR A 42 8.47 -2.86 -13.43
N GLU A 43 9.53 -2.98 -12.62
CA GLU A 43 9.92 -1.95 -11.64
C GLU A 43 10.23 -0.59 -12.31
N GLU A 44 11.02 -0.61 -13.39
CA GLU A 44 11.37 0.59 -14.16
C GLU A 44 10.11 1.26 -14.76
N ILE A 45 9.16 0.45 -15.25
CA ILE A 45 7.87 0.96 -15.77
C ILE A 45 7.04 1.60 -14.65
N ILE A 46 6.98 0.99 -13.46
CA ILE A 46 6.24 1.53 -12.32
C ILE A 46 6.82 2.89 -11.92
N ALA A 47 8.15 2.99 -11.80
CA ALA A 47 8.84 4.22 -11.46
C ALA A 47 8.58 5.34 -12.47
N ASP A 48 8.65 5.06 -13.78
CA ASP A 48 8.43 6.07 -14.83
C ASP A 48 6.96 6.51 -14.97
N VAL A 49 6.01 5.57 -14.81
CA VAL A 49 4.58 5.86 -14.99
C VAL A 49 4.03 6.62 -13.78
N LEU A 50 4.39 6.20 -12.56
CA LEU A 50 3.93 6.83 -11.33
C LEU A 50 4.78 8.04 -10.93
N GLY A 51 6.05 8.10 -11.38
CA GLY A 51 6.96 9.18 -11.02
C GLY A 51 7.42 9.12 -9.56
N VAL A 52 7.52 7.91 -9.01
CA VAL A 52 7.84 7.64 -7.59
C VAL A 52 9.09 6.77 -7.46
N GLU A 53 9.74 6.84 -6.30
CA GLU A 53 10.85 5.94 -5.98
C GLU A 53 10.29 4.56 -5.61
N VAL A 54 10.85 3.51 -6.22
CA VAL A 54 10.37 2.14 -6.00
C VAL A 54 11.35 1.40 -5.10
N PHE A 55 10.84 0.77 -4.03
CA PHE A 55 11.62 -0.07 -3.13
C PHE A 55 11.03 -1.48 -3.05
N ARG A 56 11.93 -2.46 -3.12
CA ARG A 56 11.60 -3.87 -2.91
C ARG A 56 11.56 -4.17 -1.42
N GLN A 57 10.41 -4.55 -0.88
CA GLN A 57 10.29 -4.80 0.55
C GLN A 57 9.23 -5.86 0.88
N THR A 58 9.30 -6.40 2.11
CA THR A 58 8.32 -7.33 2.66
C THR A 58 7.69 -6.78 3.94
N ILE A 59 6.45 -7.17 4.23
CA ILE A 59 5.70 -6.71 5.41
C ILE A 59 5.32 -7.92 6.27
N ALA A 60 5.86 -8.00 7.49
CA ALA A 60 5.66 -9.12 8.40
C ALA A 60 5.91 -10.49 7.72
N ASP A 61 7.06 -10.62 7.04
CA ASP A 61 7.46 -11.79 6.25
C ASP A 61 6.55 -12.12 5.06
N ASN A 62 5.62 -11.23 4.69
CA ASN A 62 4.78 -11.38 3.51
C ASN A 62 5.34 -10.56 2.34
N VAL A 63 5.37 -11.22 1.19
CA VAL A 63 5.82 -10.63 -0.08
C VAL A 63 4.76 -9.78 -0.77
N LEU A 64 3.48 -9.96 -0.41
CA LEU A 64 2.34 -9.26 -1.01
C LEU A 64 2.07 -7.94 -0.29
N VAL A 65 2.95 -6.96 -0.49
CA VAL A 65 2.89 -5.66 0.20
C VAL A 65 1.54 -4.95 0.05
N GLY A 66 0.92 -4.99 -1.15
CA GLY A 66 -0.37 -4.33 -1.42
C GLY A 66 -1.57 -5.00 -0.75
N SER A 67 -1.47 -6.27 -0.38
CA SER A 67 -2.53 -6.95 0.36
C SER A 67 -2.48 -6.66 1.86
N TYR A 68 -1.27 -6.44 2.40
CA TYR A 68 -1.01 -6.35 3.84
C TYR A 68 -0.75 -4.94 4.35
N MET A 69 -0.78 -3.94 3.46
CA MET A 69 -0.59 -2.54 3.80
C MET A 69 -1.53 -1.64 3.02
N SER A 70 -1.98 -0.57 3.68
CA SER A 70 -2.68 0.54 3.07
C SER A 70 -1.87 1.80 3.33
N LEU A 71 -1.63 2.62 2.31
CA LEU A 71 -0.72 3.76 2.36
C LEU A 71 -1.37 5.02 1.79
N SER A 72 -1.09 6.16 2.43
CA SER A 72 -1.43 7.51 2.00
C SER A 72 -0.20 8.42 2.12
N ASN A 73 -0.31 9.70 1.75
CA ASN A 73 0.77 10.66 1.99
C ASN A 73 0.83 11.09 3.47
N GLN A 74 -0.23 10.85 4.25
CA GLN A 74 -0.31 11.24 5.66
C GLN A 74 0.15 10.13 6.62
N GLY A 75 0.02 8.86 6.21
CA GLY A 75 0.33 7.70 7.04
C GLY A 75 0.01 6.38 6.36
N GLY A 76 0.28 5.29 7.06
CA GLY A 76 -0.03 3.95 6.58
C GLY A 76 -0.41 2.98 7.69
N LEU A 77 -1.27 2.02 7.34
CA LEU A 77 -1.67 0.92 8.20
C LEU A 77 -1.02 -0.38 7.69
N VAL A 78 -0.27 -1.05 8.56
CA VAL A 78 0.43 -2.30 8.25
C VAL A 78 -0.18 -3.49 8.99
N HIS A 79 0.19 -4.70 8.56
CA HIS A 79 -0.21 -5.95 9.19
C HIS A 79 0.01 -5.93 10.71
N PRO A 80 -0.93 -6.43 11.53
CA PRO A 80 -0.89 -6.28 13.00
C PRO A 80 0.26 -7.04 13.68
N LYS A 81 0.87 -8.01 12.99
CA LYS A 81 2.05 -8.76 13.50
C LYS A 81 3.39 -8.18 13.04
N THR A 82 3.40 -7.04 12.36
CA THR A 82 4.65 -6.38 11.95
C THR A 82 5.43 -5.97 13.20
N SER A 83 6.73 -6.28 13.25
CA SER A 83 7.53 -5.94 14.42
C SER A 83 7.67 -4.42 14.56
N ILE A 84 7.96 -3.92 15.76
CA ILE A 84 8.19 -2.48 15.98
C ILE A 84 9.42 -2.02 15.19
N GLN A 85 10.45 -2.87 15.11
CA GLN A 85 11.64 -2.57 14.33
C GLN A 85 11.32 -2.41 12.84
N ASP A 86 10.55 -3.32 12.24
CA ASP A 86 10.16 -3.21 10.83
C ASP A 86 9.27 -1.98 10.59
N GLN A 87 8.38 -1.65 11.55
CA GLN A 87 7.57 -0.43 11.48
C GLN A 87 8.44 0.83 11.48
N ASP A 88 9.46 0.90 12.34
CA ASP A 88 10.38 2.04 12.42
C ASP A 88 11.24 2.16 11.15
N GLU A 89 11.71 1.03 10.60
CA GLU A 89 12.45 0.97 9.34
C GLU A 89 11.58 1.44 8.16
N LEU A 90 10.35 0.93 8.04
CA LEU A 90 9.40 1.32 7.00
C LEU A 90 8.95 2.79 7.15
N SER A 91 8.74 3.26 8.37
CA SER A 91 8.38 4.66 8.66
C SER A 91 9.52 5.61 8.26
N SER A 92 10.77 5.23 8.55
CA SER A 92 11.95 5.99 8.13
C SER A 92 12.13 6.01 6.61
N LEU A 93 11.83 4.90 5.94
CA LEU A 93 11.88 4.80 4.48
C LEU A 93 10.79 5.64 3.81
N LEU A 94 9.55 5.48 4.25
CA LEU A 94 8.38 6.14 3.65
C LEU A 94 8.20 7.59 4.08
N GLN A 95 8.90 8.02 5.13
CA GLN A 95 8.78 9.35 5.75
C GLN A 95 7.37 9.67 6.26
N VAL A 96 6.55 8.66 6.53
CA VAL A 96 5.18 8.80 7.06
C VAL A 96 5.00 7.88 8.27
N PRO A 97 4.18 8.27 9.26
CA PRO A 97 3.89 7.43 10.41
C PRO A 97 3.19 6.15 9.96
N LEU A 98 3.64 5.02 10.52
CA LEU A 98 3.02 3.72 10.31
C LEU A 98 2.49 3.17 11.61
N VAL A 99 1.32 2.56 11.55
CA VAL A 99 0.70 1.89 12.68
C VAL A 99 0.36 0.46 12.29
N ALA A 100 0.63 -0.50 13.17
CA ALA A 100 0.14 -1.86 13.02
C ALA A 100 -1.30 -1.96 13.52
N GLY A 101 -2.20 -2.48 12.69
CA GLY A 101 -3.60 -2.64 13.05
C GLY A 101 -4.34 -3.63 12.18
N SER A 102 -5.63 -3.82 12.47
CA SER A 102 -6.53 -4.71 11.74
C SER A 102 -7.73 -3.94 11.21
N VAL A 103 -8.43 -4.56 10.27
CA VAL A 103 -9.69 -4.06 9.69
C VAL A 103 -10.73 -5.18 9.74
N ASN A 104 -12.01 -4.87 9.57
CA ASN A 104 -13.08 -5.89 9.51
C ASN A 104 -13.06 -6.90 10.68
N ARG A 105 -12.98 -6.40 11.92
CA ARG A 105 -13.06 -7.22 13.14
C ARG A 105 -11.89 -8.21 13.27
N GLY A 106 -10.66 -7.71 13.08
CA GLY A 106 -9.44 -8.49 13.26
C GLY A 106 -8.87 -9.13 11.99
N SER A 107 -9.37 -8.76 10.80
CA SER A 107 -8.73 -9.15 9.55
C SER A 107 -7.37 -8.46 9.43
N ASN A 108 -6.39 -9.27 9.10
CA ASN A 108 -5.01 -8.87 8.91
C ASN A 108 -4.68 -8.50 7.46
N VAL A 109 -5.63 -8.66 6.53
CA VAL A 109 -5.50 -8.26 5.12
C VAL A 109 -5.97 -6.81 4.98
N VAL A 110 -5.11 -5.89 5.38
CA VAL A 110 -5.43 -4.45 5.49
C VAL A 110 -5.75 -3.85 4.13
N GLY A 111 -4.91 -4.08 3.11
CA GLY A 111 -5.07 -3.46 1.79
C GLY A 111 -6.32 -3.91 1.03
N ALA A 112 -6.88 -5.08 1.36
CA ALA A 112 -8.16 -5.52 0.80
C ALA A 112 -9.37 -5.03 1.61
N GLY A 113 -9.19 -4.78 2.91
CA GLY A 113 -10.27 -4.41 3.82
C GLY A 113 -10.54 -2.91 3.88
N MET A 114 -9.65 -2.09 3.35
CA MET A 114 -9.83 -0.65 3.26
C MET A 114 -9.08 -0.02 2.09
N VAL A 115 -9.52 1.16 1.68
CA VAL A 115 -8.80 2.06 0.78
C VAL A 115 -8.73 3.45 1.41
N VAL A 116 -7.61 4.14 1.22
CA VAL A 116 -7.36 5.44 1.83
C VAL A 116 -6.75 6.40 0.83
N ASN A 117 -7.08 7.68 0.97
CA ASN A 117 -6.37 8.81 0.41
C ASN A 117 -6.20 9.88 1.50
N ASP A 118 -5.62 11.03 1.15
CA ASP A 118 -5.27 12.07 2.13
C ASP A 118 -6.46 12.74 2.85
N TRP A 119 -7.70 12.49 2.41
CA TRP A 119 -8.90 13.15 2.95
C TRP A 119 -10.05 12.19 3.28
N MET A 120 -9.93 10.91 2.92
CA MET A 120 -10.98 9.91 3.08
C MET A 120 -10.39 8.51 3.22
N ALA A 121 -10.88 7.77 4.22
CA ALA A 121 -10.69 6.33 4.35
C ALA A 121 -12.04 5.62 4.21
N VAL A 122 -12.08 4.57 3.41
CA VAL A 122 -13.26 3.71 3.24
C VAL A 122 -12.89 2.30 3.68
N THR A 123 -13.61 1.78 4.66
CA THR A 123 -13.38 0.44 5.25
C THR A 123 -14.57 -0.47 5.02
N GLY A 124 -14.39 -1.77 5.20
CA GLY A 124 -15.51 -2.70 5.20
C GLY A 124 -16.44 -2.51 6.41
N LEU A 125 -17.70 -2.95 6.25
CA LEU A 125 -18.80 -2.72 7.20
C LEU A 125 -18.54 -3.32 8.60
N ASP A 126 -17.79 -4.42 8.66
CA ASP A 126 -17.50 -5.12 9.91
C ASP A 126 -16.36 -4.47 10.70
N THR A 127 -15.77 -3.38 10.21
CA THR A 127 -14.68 -2.66 10.90
C THR A 127 -15.21 -2.04 12.19
N THR A 128 -14.55 -2.36 13.29
CA THR A 128 -14.98 -1.95 14.63
C THR A 128 -14.66 -0.49 14.93
N ALA A 129 -15.38 0.14 15.86
CA ALA A 129 -15.14 1.52 16.25
C ALA A 129 -13.70 1.76 16.77
N THR A 130 -13.08 0.75 17.39
CA THR A 130 -11.68 0.81 17.82
C THR A 130 -10.71 0.78 16.65
N GLU A 131 -10.97 -0.03 15.62
CA GLU A 131 -10.16 -0.04 14.39
C GLU A 131 -10.31 1.28 13.63
N LEU A 132 -11.53 1.81 13.54
CA LEU A 132 -11.79 3.12 12.93
C LEU A 132 -11.07 4.26 13.66
N SER A 133 -11.08 4.26 14.99
CA SER A 133 -10.36 5.26 15.78
C SER A 133 -8.85 5.21 15.57
N VAL A 134 -8.28 4.05 15.23
CA VAL A 134 -6.86 3.92 14.89
C VAL A 134 -6.58 4.41 13.48
N ILE A 135 -7.51 4.20 12.55
CA ILE A 135 -7.41 4.64 11.15
C ILE A 135 -7.56 6.17 11.02
N GLU A 136 -8.39 6.78 11.87
CA GLU A 136 -8.65 8.23 11.88
C GLU A 136 -7.53 9.04 12.57
N SER A 137 -6.75 8.40 13.44
CA SER A 137 -5.71 9.06 14.25
C SER A 137 -4.44 9.37 13.46
#